data_AF-A0A8X7BDS8-F1
#
_entry.id   AF-A0A8X7BDS8-F1
#
_cell.length_a   1.000
_cell.length_b   1.000
_cell.length_c   1.000
_cell.angle_alpha   90.00
_cell.angle_beta   90.00
_cell.angle_gamma   90.00
#
_symmetry.space_group_name_H-M   'P 1'
#
loop_
_entity.id
_entity.type
_entity.pdbx_description
1 polymer ?
#
loop_
_entity_poly.entity_id
_entity_poly.type
_entity_poly.pdbx_seq_one_letter_code
_entity_poly.pdbx_strand_id
1 'polypeptide(L)' 'MSVTNGLFTSRTVIQLIESVTYHSVSERTIRRRLQQSGLSVIRPLLGLPLTHNHRRLRHRWCDERRMRAPEWN' A
#
# COMPACT_ATOMS: atom_id res chain seq x y z
N MET A 1 22.24 6.92 -11.27
CA MET A 1 21.30 6.51 -10.20
C MET A 1 20.08 5.92 -10.88
N SER A 2 19.72 4.66 -10.58
CA SER A 2 18.53 4.01 -11.17
C SER A 2 17.28 4.65 -10.56
N VAL A 3 16.47 5.32 -11.39
CA VAL A 3 15.19 5.90 -10.95
C VAL A 3 14.19 4.74 -10.91
N THR A 4 13.89 4.24 -9.72
CA THR A 4 12.83 3.25 -9.50
C THR A 4 11.48 3.93 -9.63
N ASN A 5 10.89 3.86 -10.82
CA ASN A 5 9.50 4.26 -11.05
C ASN A 5 8.57 3.21 -10.41
N GLY A 6 8.09 3.47 -9.19
CA GLY A 6 7.24 2.55 -8.43
C GLY A 6 6.20 3.28 -7.58
N LEU A 7 5.23 2.51 -7.06
CA LEU A 7 4.26 3.00 -6.08
C LEU A 7 4.90 3.01 -4.70
N PHE A 8 4.94 4.17 -4.05
CA PHE A 8 5.48 4.33 -2.70
C PHE A 8 4.40 4.81 -1.74
N THR A 9 4.45 4.32 -0.51
CA THR A 9 3.61 4.87 0.57
C THR A 9 4.27 6.09 1.19
N SER A 10 3.49 6.99 1.84
CA SER A 10 4.05 8.13 2.59
C SER A 10 5.17 7.70 3.54
N ARG A 11 4.99 6.56 4.22
CA ARG A 11 5.94 6.03 5.19
C ARG A 11 7.28 5.63 4.55
N THR A 12 7.22 5.00 3.38
CA THR A 12 8.42 4.62 2.62
C THR A 12 9.19 5.86 2.15
N VAL A 13 8.48 6.90 1.73
CA VAL A 13 9.09 8.18 1.31
C VAL A 13 9.74 8.89 2.50
N ILE A 14 9.10 8.90 3.67
CA ILE A 14 9.67 9.45 4.92
C ILE A 14 10.98 8.75 5.25
N GLN A 15 10.97 7.42 5.30
CA GLN A 15 12.16 6.62 5.62
C GLN A 15 13.30 6.84 4.63
N LEU A 16 12.98 6.95 3.33
CA LEU A 16 13.98 7.22 2.31
C LEU A 16 14.63 8.60 2.52
N ILE A 17 13.82 9.63 2.74
CA ILE A 17 14.32 11.00 2.96
C ILE A 17 15.18 11.05 4.23
N GLU A 18 14.73 10.43 5.31
CA GLU A 18 15.52 10.33 6.55
C GLU A 18 16.84 9.62 6.33
N SER A 19 16.86 8.52 5.57
CA SER A 19 18.11 7.77 5.31
C SER A 19 19.14 8.55 4.47
N VAL A 20 18.68 9.44 3.58
CA VAL A 20 19.56 10.21 2.68
C VAL A 20 19.98 11.53 3.29
N THR A 21 19.06 12.20 4.00
CA THR A 21 19.28 13.55 4.52
C THR A 21 19.64 13.57 5.99
N TYR A 22 19.43 12.48 6.74
CA TYR A 22 19.54 12.41 8.20
C TYR A 22 18.64 13.40 8.95
N HIS A 23 17.59 13.90 8.29
CA HIS A 23 16.61 14.82 8.87
C HIS A 23 15.22 14.22 8.79
N SER A 24 14.48 14.30 9.91
CA SER A 24 13.07 13.93 9.92
C SER A 24 12.25 15.02 9.25
N VAL A 25 11.35 14.61 8.36
CA VAL A 25 10.47 15.51 7.62
C VAL A 25 9.03 15.11 7.89
N SER A 26 8.19 16.09 8.24
CA SER A 26 6.79 15.81 8.51
C SER A 26 6.07 15.32 7.25
N GLU A 27 5.11 14.41 7.45
CA GLU A 27 4.29 13.87 6.35
C GLU A 27 3.58 14.99 5.56
N ARG A 28 3.16 16.06 6.26
CA ARG A 28 2.56 17.25 5.64
C ARG A 28 3.50 17.94 4.65
N THR A 29 4.78 18.07 5.00
CA THR A 29 5.79 18.69 4.13
C THR A 29 6.04 17.84 2.90
N ILE A 30 6.14 16.52 3.05
CA ILE A 30 6.34 15.58 1.94
C ILE A 30 5.15 15.64 0.99
N ARG A 31 3.92 15.56 1.52
CA ARG A 31 2.70 15.63 0.71
C ARG A 31 2.61 16.94 -0.08
N ARG A 32 2.94 18.07 0.55
CA ARG A 32 2.96 19.38 -0.12
C ARG A 32 3.97 19.40 -1.27
N ARG A 33 5.19 18.89 -1.05
CA ARG A 33 6.24 18.84 -2.08
C ARG A 33 5.86 17.93 -3.24
N LEU A 34 5.30 16.74 -2.97
CA LEU A 34 4.82 15.83 -4.01
C LEU A 34 3.74 16.51 -4.87
N GLN A 35 2.76 17.17 -4.25
CA GLN A 35 1.71 17.90 -4.95
C GLN A 35 2.26 19.05 -5.80
N GLN A 36 3.22 19.81 -5.28
CA GLN A 36 3.90 20.89 -6.03
C GLN A 36 4.62 20.35 -7.28
N SER A 37 5.17 19.14 -7.20
CA SER A 37 5.83 18.47 -8.33
C SER A 37 4.87 17.69 -9.23
N GLY A 38 3.55 17.84 -9.07
CA GLY A 38 2.54 17.13 -9.87
C GLY A 38 2.38 15.64 -9.52
N LEU A 39 3.04 15.16 -8.46
CA LEU A 39 2.90 13.80 -7.97
C LEU A 39 1.68 13.71 -7.05
N SER A 40 0.68 12.95 -7.46
CA SER A 40 -0.53 12.74 -6.69
C SER A 40 -0.41 11.47 -5.83
N VAL A 41 -1.00 11.53 -4.64
CA VAL A 41 -1.22 10.34 -3.83
C VAL A 41 -2.29 9.51 -4.54
N ILE A 42 -1.91 8.35 -5.08
CA ILE A 42 -2.86 7.33 -5.48
C ILE A 42 -3.53 6.85 -4.18
N ARG A 43 -4.77 7.27 -3.95
CA ARG A 43 -5.59 6.67 -2.90
C ARG A 43 -5.89 5.25 -3.36
N PRO A 44 -5.39 4.20 -2.68
CA PRO A 44 -5.95 2.88 -2.92
C PRO A 44 -7.44 3.00 -2.62
N LEU A 45 -8.29 2.69 -3.60
CA LEU A 45 -9.70 2.44 -3.33
C LEU A 45 -9.68 1.34 -2.26
N LEU A 46 -10.19 1.64 -1.05
CA LEU A 46 -10.11 0.80 0.16
C LEU A 46 -10.92 -0.52 0.06
N GLY A 47 -11.08 -1.04 -1.15
CA GLY A 47 -11.94 -2.14 -1.51
C GLY A 47 -13.20 -1.63 -2.18
N LEU A 48 -13.62 -2.32 -3.25
CA LEU A 48 -15.02 -2.27 -3.65
C LEU A 48 -15.86 -2.65 -2.43
N PRO A 49 -16.94 -1.93 -2.11
CA PRO A 49 -17.85 -2.35 -1.05
C PRO A 49 -18.43 -3.71 -1.43
N LEU A 50 -17.82 -4.77 -0.89
CA LEU A 50 -18.30 -6.12 -1.07
C LEU A 50 -19.65 -6.20 -0.38
N THR A 51 -20.69 -6.51 -1.16
CA THR A 51 -22.01 -6.87 -0.64
C THR A 51 -21.87 -7.99 0.39
N HIS A 52 -22.86 -8.14 1.26
CA HIS A 52 -22.86 -9.20 2.26
C HIS A 52 -22.59 -10.59 1.65
N ASN A 53 -23.16 -10.86 0.46
CA ASN A 53 -22.94 -12.10 -0.29
C ASN A 53 -21.48 -12.28 -0.71
N HIS A 54 -20.83 -11.24 -1.23
CA HIS A 54 -19.42 -11.33 -1.61
C HIS A 54 -18.50 -11.60 -0.42
N ARG A 55 -18.78 -11.00 0.75
CA ARG A 55 -18.02 -11.28 1.98
C ARG A 55 -18.19 -12.73 2.41
N ARG A 56 -19.43 -13.25 2.39
CA ARG A 56 -19.74 -14.64 2.74
C ARG A 56 -19.01 -15.63 1.84
N LEU A 57 -19.04 -15.42 0.52
CA LEU A 57 -18.34 -16.27 -0.44
C LEU A 57 -16.82 -16.26 -0.23
N ARG A 58 -16.24 -15.07 0.01
CA ARG A 58 -14.81 -14.94 0.30
C ARG A 58 -14.41 -15.67 1.58
N HIS A 59 -15.20 -15.54 2.65
CA HIS A 59 -14.97 -16.27 3.90
C HIS A 59 -15.05 -17.78 3.69
N ARG A 60 -16.10 -18.26 3.03
CA ARG A 60 -16.28 -19.68 2.72
C ARG A 60 -15.08 -20.25 1.96
N TRP A 61 -14.64 -19.54 0.92
CA TRP A 61 -13.48 -19.94 0.12
C TRP A 61 -12.18 -20.00 0.94
N CYS A 62 -11.97 -19.04 1.85
CA CYS A 62 -10.83 -19.05 2.77
C CYS A 62 -10.90 -20.22 3.75
N ASP A 63 -12.08 -20.52 4.29
CA ASP A 63 -12.27 -21.62 5.24
C ASP A 63 -12.07 -22.99 4.57
N GLU A 64 -12.62 -23.18 3.36
CA GLU A 64 -12.40 -24.37 2.52
C GLU A 64 -10.91 -24.58 2.23
N ARG A 65 -10.17 -23.50 1.94
CA ARG A 65 -8.71 -23.58 1.71
C ARG A 65 -7.88 -23.69 2.98
N ARG A 66 -8.36 -23.22 4.12
CA ARG A 66 -7.68 -23.40 5.41
C ARG A 66 -7.76 -24.86 5.87
N MET A 67 -8.84 -25.57 5.54
CA MET A 67 -8.99 -27.01 5.80
C MET A 67 -8.24 -27.88 4.79
N ARG A 68 -7.86 -27.32 3.64
CA ARG A 68 -6.98 -27.98 2.68
C ARG A 68 -5.55 -27.88 3.21
N ALA A 69 -5.02 -28.99 3.73
CA ALA A 69 -3.60 -29.09 4.01
C ALA A 69 -2.82 -28.69 2.74
N PRO A 70 -1.64 -28.04 2.87
CA PRO A 70 -0.84 -27.73 1.71
C PRO A 70 -0.40 -29.05 1.06
N GLU A 71 -1.06 -29.46 -0.01
CA GLU A 71 -0.57 -30.48 -0.93
C GLU A 71 0.52 -29.84 -1.80
N TRP A 72 1.62 -29.44 -1.15
CA TRP A 72 2.86 -29.13 -1.84
C TRP A 72 3.68 -30.43 -1.86
N ASN A 73 3.75 -31.02 -3.05
CA ASN A 73 4.85 -31.88 -3.48
C ASN A 73 5.90 -30.99 -4.14
#